data_AF-A0A925SBC1-F1
#
_entry.id   AF-A0A925SBC1-F1
#
_cell.length_a   1.000
_cell.length_b   1.000
_cell.length_c   1.000
_cell.angle_alpha   90.00
_cell.angle_beta   90.00
_cell.angle_gamma   90.00
#
_symmetry.space_group_name_H-M   'P 1'
#
loop_
_entity.id
_entity.type
_entity.pdbx_description
1 polymer ?
#
loop_
_entity_poly.entity_id
_entity_poly.type
_entity_poly.pdbx_seq_one_letter_code
_entity_poly.pdbx_strand_id
1 'polypeptide(L)'
;MKKGTRTWVKARGFSLVEITLALGIASFALMAIMGLLSLTLTTSKSSMDDTLLAKMTGDLVNTLRKQDFSNIQNAATNVYFDISGKRLNSLNPTGVIDGMLVPDAVSKGAIYECAPVVTADTTTLNPDGTTPNLWLITLKFRWPAGVTSTVNQKKLHADIARY
;
A
#
# COMPACT_ATOMS: atom_id res chain seq x y z
N MET A 1 -38.53 -65.16 29.05
CA MET A 1 -37.48 -64.46 28.28
C MET A 1 -38.05 -63.97 26.95
N LYS A 2 -38.30 -62.65 26.80
CA LYS A 2 -38.72 -62.06 25.52
C LYS A 2 -37.47 -61.72 24.70
N LYS A 3 -37.27 -62.37 23.56
CA LYS A 3 -36.19 -62.03 22.60
C LYS A 3 -36.58 -60.75 21.86
N GLY A 4 -35.78 -59.69 22.02
CA GLY A 4 -35.93 -58.43 21.29
C GLY A 4 -35.40 -58.57 19.86
N THR A 5 -36.30 -58.52 18.88
CA THR A 5 -35.97 -58.52 17.45
C THR A 5 -35.39 -57.15 17.07
N ARG A 6 -34.09 -57.09 16.77
CA ARG A 6 -33.45 -55.89 16.19
C ARG A 6 -33.77 -55.81 14.70
N THR A 7 -34.64 -54.88 14.31
CA THR A 7 -34.90 -54.57 12.89
C THR A 7 -33.77 -53.70 12.36
N TRP A 8 -32.92 -54.29 11.51
CA TRP A 8 -31.92 -53.55 10.76
C TRP A 8 -32.62 -52.64 9.75
N VAL A 9 -32.46 -51.33 9.91
CA VAL A 9 -32.94 -50.35 8.94
C VAL A 9 -32.12 -50.53 7.65
N LYS A 10 -32.78 -50.90 6.55
CA LYS A 10 -32.15 -50.98 5.23
C LYS A 10 -31.77 -49.57 4.80
N ALA A 11 -30.48 -49.25 4.76
CA ALA A 11 -29.99 -48.03 4.12
C ALA A 11 -30.32 -48.09 2.63
N ARG A 12 -31.18 -47.18 2.14
CA ARG A 12 -31.45 -47.01 0.71
C ARG A 12 -30.30 -46.21 0.12
N GLY A 13 -29.66 -46.74 -0.93
CA GLY A 13 -28.64 -46.01 -1.68
C GLY A 13 -29.24 -44.85 -2.47
N PHE A 14 -28.42 -43.85 -2.78
CA PHE A 14 -28.81 -42.73 -3.63
C PHE A 14 -29.10 -43.20 -5.07
N SER A 15 -30.12 -42.62 -5.69
CA SER A 15 -30.44 -42.85 -7.09
C SER A 15 -29.33 -42.30 -7.99
N LEU A 16 -29.14 -42.91 -9.16
CA LEU A 16 -28.18 -42.44 -10.16
C LEU A 16 -28.44 -40.97 -10.54
N VAL A 17 -29.71 -40.56 -10.62
CA VAL A 17 -30.09 -39.16 -10.93
C VAL A 17 -29.72 -38.20 -9.79
N GLU A 18 -29.79 -38.65 -8.53
CA GLU A 18 -29.41 -37.81 -7.38
C GLU A 18 -27.89 -37.59 -7.37
N ILE A 19 -27.11 -38.63 -7.68
CA ILE A 19 -25.64 -38.55 -7.72
C ILE A 19 -25.19 -37.65 -8.88
N THR A 20 -25.77 -37.79 -10.08
CA THR A 20 -25.40 -36.96 -11.23
C THR A 20 -25.76 -35.49 -11.02
N LEU A 21 -26.92 -35.21 -10.42
CA LEU A 21 -27.32 -33.85 -10.06
C LEU A 21 -26.42 -33.26 -8.97
N ALA A 22 -26.07 -34.04 -7.95
CA ALA A 22 -25.14 -33.62 -6.90
C ALA A 22 -23.74 -33.30 -7.47
N LEU A 23 -23.24 -34.12 -8.39
CA LEU A 23 -21.96 -33.87 -9.08
C LEU A 23 -22.01 -32.64 -9.98
N GLY A 24 -23.12 -32.41 -10.69
CA GLY A 24 -23.34 -31.20 -11.48
C GLY A 24 -23.29 -29.92 -10.63
N ILE A 25 -23.98 -29.92 -9.49
CA ILE A 25 -23.98 -28.77 -8.57
C ILE A 25 -22.60 -28.59 -7.92
N ALA A 26 -21.96 -29.69 -7.48
CA ALA A 26 -20.65 -29.64 -6.83
C ALA A 26 -19.56 -29.10 -7.78
N SER A 27 -19.55 -29.56 -9.04
CA SER A 27 -18.60 -29.08 -10.05
C SER A 27 -18.79 -27.59 -10.36
N PHE A 28 -20.05 -27.13 -10.49
CA PHE A 28 -20.35 -25.71 -10.68
C PHE A 28 -19.89 -24.86 -9.49
N ALA A 29 -20.15 -25.32 -8.26
CA ALA A 29 -19.70 -24.64 -7.04
C ALA A 29 -18.17 -24.57 -6.96
N LEU A 30 -17.46 -25.65 -7.29
CA LEU A 30 -16.00 -25.68 -7.32
C LEU A 30 -15.40 -24.68 -8.31
N MET A 31 -15.99 -24.53 -9.50
CA MET A 31 -15.57 -23.52 -10.47
C MET A 31 -15.71 -22.09 -9.89
N ALA A 32 -16.80 -21.79 -9.21
CA ALA A 32 -17.01 -20.48 -8.58
C ALA A 32 -15.96 -20.19 -7.49
N ILE A 33 -15.65 -21.18 -6.64
CA ILE A 33 -14.65 -21.04 -5.57
C ILE A 33 -13.25 -20.77 -6.16
N MET A 34 -12.87 -21.48 -7.22
CA MET A 34 -11.56 -21.28 -7.87
C MET A 34 -11.43 -19.86 -8.44
N GLY A 35 -12.50 -19.32 -9.03
CA GLY A 35 -12.52 -17.93 -9.50
C GLY A 35 -12.37 -16.92 -8.36
N LEU A 36 -13.05 -17.14 -7.24
CA LEU A 36 -12.92 -16.28 -6.05
C LEU A 36 -11.51 -16.31 -5.44
N LEU A 37 -10.81 -17.44 -5.50
CA LEU A 37 -9.47 -17.57 -4.93
C LEU A 37 -8.48 -16.61 -5.61
N SER A 38 -8.46 -16.58 -6.95
CA SER A 38 -7.60 -15.68 -7.70
C SER A 38 -7.91 -14.21 -7.42
N LEU A 39 -9.20 -13.86 -7.30
CA LEU A 39 -9.64 -12.51 -6.95
C LEU A 39 -9.23 -12.12 -5.51
N THR A 40 -9.29 -13.05 -4.57
CA THR A 40 -8.90 -12.81 -3.17
C THR A 40 -7.40 -12.52 -3.07
N LEU A 41 -6.56 -13.21 -3.85
CA LEU A 41 -5.12 -12.96 -3.84
C LEU A 41 -4.75 -11.59 -4.39
N THR A 42 -5.39 -11.14 -5.47
CA THR A 42 -5.09 -9.82 -6.07
C THR A 42 -5.54 -8.68 -5.16
N THR A 43 -6.72 -8.80 -4.55
CA THR A 43 -7.24 -7.82 -3.59
C THR A 43 -6.42 -7.79 -2.30
N SER A 44 -6.00 -8.96 -1.79
CA SER A 44 -5.09 -9.05 -0.64
C SER A 44 -3.76 -8.36 -0.95
N LYS A 45 -3.17 -8.59 -2.12
CA LYS A 45 -1.94 -7.91 -2.53
C LYS A 45 -2.13 -6.39 -2.63
N SER A 46 -3.20 -5.92 -3.26
CA SER A 46 -3.49 -4.48 -3.36
C SER A 46 -3.61 -3.84 -1.97
N SER A 47 -4.26 -4.52 -1.03
CA SER A 47 -4.42 -4.03 0.34
C SER A 47 -3.09 -3.95 1.09
N MET A 48 -2.20 -4.92 0.87
CA MET A 48 -0.83 -4.88 1.40
C MET A 48 -0.04 -3.70 0.83
N ASP A 49 -0.11 -3.50 -0.50
CA ASP A 49 0.58 -2.39 -1.18
C ASP A 49 0.06 -1.02 -0.68
N ASP A 50 -1.25 -0.89 -0.45
CA ASP A 50 -1.85 0.33 0.12
C ASP A 50 -1.43 0.59 1.57
N THR A 51 -1.35 -0.47 2.39
CA THR A 51 -0.88 -0.38 3.78
C THR A 51 0.59 0.06 3.83
N LEU A 52 1.43 -0.49 2.94
CA LEU A 52 2.82 -0.09 2.81
C LEU A 52 2.95 1.37 2.38
N LEU A 53 2.15 1.81 1.40
CA LEU A 53 2.16 3.20 0.93
C LEU A 53 1.74 4.18 2.03
N ALA A 54 0.72 3.83 2.81
CA ALA A 54 0.28 4.63 3.96
C ALA A 54 1.39 4.75 5.02
N LYS A 55 2.07 3.64 5.33
CA LYS A 55 3.22 3.63 6.26
C LYS A 55 4.35 4.54 5.76
N MET A 56 4.76 4.42 4.50
CA MET A 56 5.82 5.24 3.91
C MET A 56 5.44 6.73 3.90
N THR A 57 4.19 7.03 3.56
CA THR A 57 3.64 8.40 3.59
C THR A 57 3.67 8.98 4.99
N GLY A 58 3.24 8.21 5.99
CA GLY A 58 3.29 8.62 7.38
C GLY A 58 4.70 8.94 7.86
N ASP A 59 5.69 8.10 7.51
CA ASP A 59 7.10 8.34 7.84
C ASP A 59 7.64 9.64 7.20
N LEU A 60 7.37 9.83 5.91
CA LEU A 60 7.76 11.04 5.16
C LEU A 60 7.11 12.29 5.73
N VAL A 61 5.78 12.32 5.86
CA VAL A 61 5.04 13.49 6.36
C VAL A 61 5.45 13.81 7.80
N ASN A 62 5.63 12.81 8.66
CA ASN A 62 6.11 13.02 10.02
C ASN A 62 7.54 13.58 10.04
N THR A 63 8.40 13.15 9.10
CA THR A 63 9.76 13.69 8.99
C THR A 63 9.74 15.14 8.49
N LEU A 64 8.90 15.46 7.50
CA LEU A 64 8.74 16.81 6.96
C LEU A 64 8.11 17.77 7.99
N ARG A 65 7.15 17.30 8.80
CA ARG A 65 6.55 18.08 9.90
C ARG A 65 7.51 18.42 11.03
N LYS A 66 8.59 17.64 11.21
CA LYS A 66 9.64 17.94 12.19
C LYS A 66 10.65 18.98 11.71
N GLN A 67 10.60 19.35 10.43
CA GLN A 67 11.51 20.33 9.87
C GLN A 67 11.01 21.74 10.15
N ASP A 68 11.94 22.68 10.22
CA ASP A 68 11.59 24.09 10.23
C ASP A 68 10.79 24.45 8.98
N PHE A 69 9.71 25.21 9.16
CA PHE A 69 8.78 25.57 8.09
C PHE A 69 9.48 26.27 6.90
N SER A 70 10.53 27.04 7.17
CA SER A 70 11.37 27.72 6.18
C SER A 70 12.29 26.77 5.38
N ASN A 71 12.52 25.55 5.89
CA ASN A 71 13.49 24.59 5.34
C ASN A 71 12.82 23.33 4.75
N ILE A 72 11.48 23.24 4.78
CA ILE A 72 10.72 22.09 4.26
C ILE A 72 11.09 21.79 2.79
N GLN A 73 11.37 22.81 1.98
CA GLN A 73 11.76 22.62 0.57
C GLN A 73 13.08 21.86 0.41
N ASN A 74 14.06 22.12 1.28
CA ASN A 74 15.34 21.42 1.22
C ASN A 74 15.25 20.01 1.82
N ALA A 75 14.29 19.77 2.72
CA ALA A 75 14.04 18.46 3.30
C ALA A 75 13.26 17.52 2.37
N ALA A 76 12.59 18.07 1.35
CA ALA A 76 11.85 17.33 0.35
C ALA A 76 12.76 16.78 -0.76
N THR A 77 13.66 15.87 -0.38
CA THR A 77 14.54 15.15 -1.30
C THR A 77 13.96 13.78 -1.67
N ASN A 78 14.54 13.12 -2.69
CA ASN A 78 14.11 11.78 -3.08
C ASN A 78 14.38 10.77 -1.96
N VAL A 79 13.34 10.03 -1.59
CA VAL A 79 13.38 9.03 -0.52
C VAL A 79 13.13 7.64 -1.10
N TYR A 80 13.91 6.67 -0.67
CA TYR A 80 13.83 5.30 -1.15
C TYR A 80 13.47 4.35 -0.02
N PHE A 81 12.68 3.33 -0.36
CA PHE A 81 12.19 2.35 0.59
C PHE A 81 12.43 0.92 0.09
N ASP A 82 12.67 0.03 1.04
CA ASP A 82 12.71 -1.40 0.80
C ASP A 82 11.30 -2.01 0.68
N ILE A 83 11.23 -3.34 0.48
CA ILE A 83 9.98 -4.10 0.40
C ILE A 83 9.13 -4.05 1.69
N SER A 84 9.73 -3.76 2.83
CA SER A 84 9.06 -3.65 4.13
C SER A 84 8.55 -2.22 4.43
N GLY A 85 8.77 -1.28 3.51
CA GLY A 85 8.47 0.14 3.68
C GLY A 85 9.40 0.83 4.68
N LYS A 86 10.62 0.31 4.89
CA LYS A 86 11.66 0.95 5.69
C LYS A 86 12.44 1.92 4.79
N ARG A 87 12.67 3.13 5.29
CA ARG A 87 13.48 4.15 4.62
C ARG A 87 14.95 3.75 4.55
N LEU A 88 15.57 3.97 3.40
CA LEU A 88 16.98 3.66 3.14
C LEU A 88 17.91 4.89 3.19
N ASN A 89 17.34 6.09 3.04
CA ASN A 89 18.07 7.36 3.19
C ASN A 89 18.45 7.62 4.65
N SER A 90 19.66 8.11 4.87
CA SER A 90 20.10 8.60 6.17
C SER A 90 19.43 9.93 6.53
N LEU A 91 19.24 10.13 7.83
CA LEU A 91 18.97 11.45 8.38
C LEU A 91 20.30 12.15 8.67
N ASN A 92 20.38 13.44 8.40
CA ASN A 92 21.48 14.26 8.86
C ASN A 92 21.33 14.56 10.39
N PRO A 93 22.34 15.15 11.04
CA PRO A 93 22.28 15.47 12.48
C PRO A 93 21.15 16.43 12.87
N THR A 94 20.64 17.21 11.92
CA THR A 94 19.48 18.10 12.06
C THR A 94 18.14 17.41 11.83
N GLY A 95 18.12 16.10 11.55
CA GLY A 95 16.90 15.33 11.33
C GLY A 95 16.27 15.51 9.94
N VAL A 96 16.97 16.15 9.00
CA VAL A 96 16.60 16.28 7.59
C VAL A 96 16.99 15.00 6.85
N ILE A 97 16.22 14.62 5.82
CA ILE A 97 16.54 13.47 4.97
C ILE A 97 17.63 13.88 3.98
N ASP A 98 18.77 13.17 4.01
CA ASP A 98 19.81 13.36 3.02
C ASP A 98 19.45 12.65 1.70
N GLY A 99 19.71 13.32 0.59
CA GLY A 99 19.42 12.78 -0.73
C GLY A 99 20.24 11.51 -0.96
N MET A 100 19.63 10.50 -1.58
CA MET A 100 20.35 9.31 -2.03
C MET A 100 20.27 9.24 -3.56
N LEU A 101 21.40 8.91 -4.20
CA LEU A 101 21.40 8.71 -5.65
C LEU A 101 20.70 7.39 -5.98
N VAL A 102 20.02 7.36 -7.13
CA VAL A 102 19.30 6.17 -7.61
C VAL A 102 20.19 4.92 -7.63
N PRO A 103 21.44 4.94 -8.13
CA PRO A 103 22.28 3.74 -8.15
C PRO A 103 22.54 3.19 -6.75
N ASP A 104 22.87 4.06 -5.78
CA ASP A 104 23.14 3.67 -4.39
C ASP A 104 21.90 3.09 -3.71
N ALA A 105 20.73 3.68 -4.00
CA ALA A 105 19.45 3.20 -3.49
C ALA A 105 19.15 1.78 -3.97
N VAL A 106 19.30 1.54 -5.27
CA VAL A 106 19.07 0.23 -5.88
C VAL A 106 20.07 -0.80 -5.36
N SER A 107 21.35 -0.42 -5.20
CA SER A 107 22.37 -1.28 -4.58
C SER A 107 22.05 -1.65 -3.12
N LYS A 108 21.31 -0.82 -2.40
CA LYS A 108 20.80 -1.09 -1.04
C LYS A 108 19.45 -1.83 -1.02
N GLY A 109 18.91 -2.24 -2.17
CA GLY A 109 17.65 -2.97 -2.25
C GLY A 109 16.40 -2.10 -2.27
N ALA A 110 16.49 -0.84 -2.72
CA ALA A 110 15.32 0.00 -2.93
C ALA A 110 14.37 -0.59 -3.96
N ILE A 111 13.10 -0.73 -3.58
CA ILE A 111 12.01 -1.16 -4.47
C ILE A 111 11.10 0.02 -4.80
N TYR A 112 10.89 0.91 -3.83
CA TYR A 112 10.04 2.08 -3.99
C TYR A 112 10.88 3.35 -3.93
N GLU A 113 10.49 4.32 -4.74
CA GLU A 113 11.02 5.66 -4.69
C GLU A 113 9.88 6.66 -4.51
N CYS A 114 10.08 7.61 -3.61
CA CYS A 114 9.20 8.75 -3.41
C CYS A 114 9.95 10.02 -3.79
N ALA A 115 9.40 10.77 -4.74
CA ALA A 115 9.85 12.11 -5.09
C ALA A 115 8.84 13.12 -4.54
N PRO A 116 9.05 13.68 -3.33
CA PRO A 116 8.20 14.73 -2.79
C PRO A 116 8.38 16.02 -3.61
N VAL A 117 7.29 16.68 -3.95
CA VAL A 117 7.29 18.00 -4.55
C VAL A 117 6.56 18.95 -3.63
N VAL A 118 7.25 19.98 -3.15
CA VAL A 118 6.70 21.00 -2.27
C VAL A 118 6.35 22.22 -3.11
N THR A 119 5.14 22.73 -2.97
CA THR A 119 4.64 23.90 -3.70
C THR A 119 4.01 24.87 -2.71
N ALA A 120 4.40 26.14 -2.78
CA ALA A 120 3.80 27.18 -1.94
C ALA A 120 2.36 27.39 -2.36
N ASP A 121 1.46 27.48 -1.39
CA ASP A 121 0.14 28.04 -1.64
C ASP A 121 0.23 29.57 -1.62
N THR A 122 -0.07 30.20 -2.76
CA THR A 122 -0.03 31.65 -2.91
C THR A 122 -1.27 32.35 -2.40
N THR A 123 -2.30 31.61 -2.00
CA THR A 123 -3.56 32.15 -1.49
C THR A 123 -3.58 32.28 0.03
N THR A 124 -2.81 31.46 0.73
CA THR A 124 -2.70 31.47 2.19
C THR A 124 -1.36 32.10 2.59
N LEU A 125 -1.30 33.44 2.61
CA LEU A 125 -0.11 34.20 2.98
C LEU A 125 -0.13 34.61 4.46
N ASN A 126 1.05 34.89 5.01
CA ASN A 126 1.16 35.54 6.30
C ASN A 126 0.58 36.97 6.28
N PRO A 127 0.36 37.61 7.44
CA PRO A 127 -0.12 38.99 7.51
C PRO A 127 0.79 40.00 6.78
N ASP A 128 2.04 39.63 6.51
CA ASP A 128 3.01 40.38 5.71
C ASP A 128 2.67 40.40 4.20
N GLY A 129 1.71 39.57 3.75
CA GLY A 129 1.28 39.44 2.36
C GLY A 129 2.36 38.92 1.41
N THR A 130 3.47 38.39 1.90
CA THR A 130 4.64 38.04 1.05
C THR A 130 5.16 36.63 1.28
N THR A 131 4.98 36.06 2.48
CA THR A 131 5.44 34.69 2.76
C THR A 131 4.28 33.70 2.82
N PRO A 132 4.37 32.54 2.14
CA PRO A 132 3.33 31.52 2.20
C PRO A 132 3.26 30.94 3.61
N ASN A 133 2.05 30.75 4.10
CA ASN A 133 1.75 30.13 5.39
C ASN A 133 1.36 28.65 5.27
N LEU A 134 1.24 28.16 4.03
CA LEU A 134 0.84 26.80 3.71
C LEU A 134 1.71 26.23 2.60
N TRP A 135 2.22 25.01 2.83
CA TRP A 135 2.92 24.21 1.83
C TRP A 135 2.04 23.03 1.40
N LEU A 136 1.84 22.89 0.09
CA LEU A 136 1.26 21.70 -0.52
C LEU A 136 2.39 20.73 -0.90
N ILE A 137 2.31 19.51 -0.39
CA ILE A 137 3.28 18.45 -0.61
C ILE A 137 2.63 17.37 -1.46
N THR A 138 3.16 17.17 -2.65
CA THR A 138 2.76 16.08 -3.54
C THR A 138 3.80 14.97 -3.49
N LEU A 139 3.47 13.87 -2.83
CA LEU A 139 4.29 12.68 -2.73
C LEU A 139 4.03 11.79 -3.94
N LYS A 140 5.03 11.62 -4.80
CA LYS A 140 4.96 10.75 -5.98
C LYS A 140 5.73 9.47 -5.71
N PHE A 141 5.01 8.39 -5.44
CA PHE A 141 5.59 7.06 -5.29
C PHE A 141 5.68 6.36 -6.63
N ARG A 142 6.81 5.70 -6.90
CA ARG A 142 7.06 4.89 -8.09
C ARG A 142 7.77 3.58 -7.75
N TRP A 143 7.48 2.53 -8.50
CA TRP A 143 8.14 1.23 -8.41
C TRP A 143 8.27 0.55 -9.78
N PRO A 144 9.36 -0.17 -10.06
CA PRO A 144 10.58 -0.28 -9.24
C PRO A 144 11.34 1.05 -9.12
N ALA A 145 12.21 1.18 -8.12
CA ALA A 145 13.04 2.36 -7.93
C ALA A 145 14.02 2.53 -9.11
N GLY A 146 14.28 3.77 -9.53
CA GLY A 146 15.25 4.06 -10.57
C GLY A 146 14.81 3.84 -12.02
N VAL A 147 13.56 3.42 -12.25
CA VAL A 147 12.96 3.48 -13.59
C VAL A 147 12.03 4.67 -13.72
N THR A 148 12.12 5.38 -14.83
CA THR A 148 11.15 6.42 -15.19
C THR A 148 9.89 5.74 -15.72
N SER A 149 9.01 5.30 -14.82
CA SER A 149 7.72 4.68 -15.18
C SER A 149 6.56 5.63 -14.96
N THR A 150 5.67 5.76 -15.94
CA THR A 150 4.40 6.48 -15.82
C THR A 150 3.23 5.57 -15.45
N VAL A 151 3.42 4.25 -15.45
CA VAL A 151 2.37 3.25 -15.23
C VAL A 151 2.27 2.85 -13.75
N ASN A 152 3.42 2.63 -13.11
CA ASN A 152 3.49 2.20 -11.71
C ASN A 152 3.78 3.40 -10.80
N GLN A 153 2.80 4.29 -10.69
CA GLN A 153 2.90 5.48 -9.84
C GLN A 153 1.63 5.68 -9.00
N LYS A 154 1.81 6.13 -7.76
CA LYS A 154 0.74 6.63 -6.91
C LYS A 154 1.11 8.01 -6.38
N LYS A 155 0.15 8.94 -6.44
CA LYS A 155 0.29 10.31 -5.95
C LYS A 155 -0.53 10.48 -4.70
N LEU A 156 0.06 11.06 -3.67
CA LEU A 156 -0.58 11.41 -2.43
C LEU A 156 -0.32 12.88 -2.13
N HIS A 157 -1.31 13.53 -1.55
CA HIS A 157 -1.26 14.95 -1.21
C HIS A 157 -1.29 15.11 0.30
N ALA A 158 -0.45 16.02 0.79
CA ALA A 158 -0.43 16.42 2.18
C ALA A 158 -0.20 17.93 2.26
N ASP A 159 -0.77 18.55 3.27
CA ASP A 159 -0.58 19.95 3.60
C ASP A 159 0.20 20.11 4.90
N ILE A 160 1.07 21.13 4.95
CA ILE A 160 1.76 21.56 6.15
C ILE A 160 1.57 23.07 6.27
N ALA A 161 0.85 23.49 7.31
CA ALA A 161 0.68 24.88 7.67
C ALA A 161 1.65 25.27 8.80
N ARG A 162 2.01 26.56 8.85
CA ARG A 162 2.65 27.14 10.03
C ARG A 162 1.59 27.36 11.12
N TYR A 163 1.95 27.07 12.36
CA TYR A 163 1.17 27.44 13.55
C TYR A 163 1.72 28.71 14.19
#